data_AF-A0A016E893-F1
#
_entry.id   AF-A0A016E893-F1
#
_cell.length_a   1.000
_cell.length_b   1.000
_cell.length_c   1.000
_cell.angle_alpha   90.00
_cell.angle_beta   90.00
_cell.angle_gamma   90.00
#
_symmetry.space_group_name_H-M   'P 1'
#
loop_
_entity.id
_entity.type
_entity.pdbx_description
1 polymer ?
#
loop_
_entity_poly.entity_id
_entity_poly.type
_entity_poly.pdbx_seq_one_letter_code
_entity_poly.pdbx_strand_id
1 'polypeptide(L)'
;MLTLIILFSFQGETILVNPLHILLIAVPLIIQTFFIFLLAYGWSKASGLPHNVAAPAGMIGASNFFELAVAVAISLFGIQSGAALATVVGVLVEVPVMLSLVRIANNTRKFF
;
A
#
# COMPACT_ATOMS: atom_id res chain seq x y z
N MET A 1 5.95 -9.77 11.77
CA MET A 1 6.49 -8.62 12.54
C MET A 1 8.00 -8.67 12.80
N LEU A 2 8.57 -9.77 13.34
CA LEU A 2 10.02 -9.81 13.66
C LEU A 2 10.93 -9.63 12.42
N THR A 3 10.57 -10.24 11.29
CA THR A 3 11.31 -10.16 10.02
C THR A 3 11.37 -8.75 9.43
N LEU A 4 10.28 -7.99 9.50
CA LEU A 4 10.23 -6.59 9.07
C LEU A 4 11.14 -5.69 9.90
N ILE A 5 11.18 -5.88 11.22
CA ILE A 5 12.05 -5.10 12.11
C ILE A 5 13.52 -5.36 11.77
N ILE A 6 13.88 -6.61 11.52
CA ILE A 6 15.26 -6.99 11.15
C ILE A 6 15.63 -6.40 9.79
N LEU A 7 14.74 -6.47 8.79
CA LEU A 7 14.95 -5.87 7.46
C LEU A 7 15.13 -4.35 7.51
N PHE A 8 14.29 -3.66 8.29
CA PHE A 8 14.40 -2.22 8.47
C PHE A 8 15.72 -1.82 9.12
N SER A 9 16.19 -2.60 10.09
CA SER A 9 17.48 -2.36 10.75
C SER A 9 18.67 -2.53 9.78
N PHE A 10 18.60 -3.49 8.86
CA PHE A 10 19.67 -3.75 7.89
C PHE A 10 19.61 -2.88 6.63
N GLN A 11 18.42 -2.43 6.20
CA GLN A 11 18.25 -1.62 5.00
C GLN A 11 18.04 -0.12 5.28
N GLY A 12 17.91 0.28 6.55
CA GLY A 12 17.66 1.67 6.97
C GLY A 12 18.71 2.68 6.51
N GLU A 13 19.99 2.30 6.49
CA GLU A 13 21.09 3.12 5.96
C GLU A 13 20.93 3.38 4.44
N THR A 14 20.62 2.34 3.66
CA THR A 14 20.42 2.47 2.20
C THR A 14 19.17 3.28 1.85
N ILE A 15 18.14 3.20 2.69
CA ILE A 15 16.91 4.00 2.60
C ILE A 15 17.26 5.50 2.83
N LEU A 16 18.12 5.82 3.80
CA LEU A 16 18.53 7.19 4.09
C LEU A 16 19.45 7.82 3.03
N VAL A 17 20.28 7.01 2.36
CA VAL A 17 21.26 7.48 1.37
C VAL A 17 20.62 7.82 0.00
N ASN A 18 19.49 7.21 -0.37
CA ASN A 18 18.85 7.41 -1.69
C ASN A 18 17.36 7.79 -1.61
N PRO A 19 17.00 8.97 -1.07
CA PRO A 19 15.61 9.40 -0.92
C PRO A 19 14.85 9.52 -2.25
N LEU A 20 15.54 9.78 -3.36
CA LEU A 20 14.92 9.86 -4.69
C LEU A 20 14.35 8.52 -5.16
N HIS A 21 15.02 7.40 -4.87
CA HIS A 21 14.54 6.07 -5.27
C HIS A 21 13.27 5.69 -4.51
N ILE A 22 13.22 6.02 -3.22
CA ILE A 22 12.02 5.83 -2.38
C ILE A 22 10.85 6.62 -2.96
N LEU A 23 11.07 7.88 -3.33
CA LEU A 23 10.03 8.73 -3.87
C LEU A 23 9.51 8.22 -5.22
N LEU A 24 10.42 7.75 -6.08
CA LEU A 24 10.08 7.13 -7.36
C LEU A 24 9.26 5.83 -7.22
N ILE A 25 9.40 5.09 -6.11
CA ILE A 25 8.59 3.89 -5.83
C ILE A 25 7.26 4.26 -5.16
N ALA A 26 7.31 5.19 -4.19
CA ALA A 26 6.16 5.60 -3.40
C ALA A 26 5.08 6.28 -4.26
N VAL A 27 5.48 7.17 -5.18
CA VAL A 27 4.52 7.94 -5.99
C VAL A 27 3.63 7.03 -6.87
N PRO A 28 4.19 6.09 -7.67
CA PRO A 28 3.38 5.14 -8.43
C PRO A 28 2.46 4.29 -7.56
N LEU A 29 2.96 3.80 -6.41
CA LEU A 29 2.16 2.99 -5.49
C LEU A 29 0.97 3.76 -4.94
N ILE A 30 1.18 5.00 -4.48
CA ILE A 30 0.11 5.86 -3.98
C ILE A 30 -0.94 6.08 -5.07
N ILE A 31 -0.50 6.47 -6.27
CA ILE A 31 -1.41 6.72 -7.40
C ILE A 31 -2.22 5.47 -7.72
N GLN A 32 -1.57 4.31 -7.80
CA GLN A 32 -2.22 3.02 -8.05
C GLN A 32 -3.28 2.70 -7.00
N THR A 33 -2.93 2.79 -5.72
CA THR A 33 -3.83 2.48 -4.61
C THR A 33 -5.05 3.41 -4.59
N PHE A 34 -4.86 4.71 -4.78
CA PHE A 34 -5.97 5.66 -4.89
C PHE A 34 -6.84 5.41 -6.12
N PHE A 35 -6.21 5.10 -7.26
CA PHE A 35 -6.93 4.83 -8.51
C PHE A 35 -7.83 3.60 -8.38
N ILE A 36 -7.30 2.49 -7.87
CA ILE A 36 -8.08 1.26 -7.68
C ILE A 36 -9.19 1.48 -6.64
N PHE A 37 -8.89 2.18 -5.54
CA PHE A 37 -9.90 2.54 -4.55
C PHE A 37 -11.05 3.33 -5.17
N LEU A 38 -10.75 4.40 -5.91
CA LEU A 38 -11.77 5.27 -6.52
C LEU A 38 -12.60 4.51 -7.57
N LEU A 39 -11.96 3.66 -8.37
CA LEU A 39 -12.67 2.82 -9.33
C LEU A 39 -13.61 1.83 -8.64
N ALA A 40 -13.11 1.04 -7.68
CA ALA A 40 -13.92 0.03 -6.99
C ALA A 40 -15.03 0.67 -6.14
N TYR A 41 -14.73 1.76 -5.42
CA TYR A 41 -15.67 2.49 -4.60
C TYR A 41 -16.73 3.22 -5.44
N GLY A 42 -16.30 3.87 -6.53
CA GLY A 42 -17.19 4.54 -7.49
C GLY A 42 -18.09 3.54 -8.23
N TRP A 43 -17.56 2.39 -8.63
CA TRP A 43 -18.34 1.32 -9.25
C TRP A 43 -19.37 0.72 -8.29
N SER A 44 -18.98 0.51 -7.03
CA SER A 44 -19.89 0.04 -5.98
C SER A 44 -21.03 1.05 -5.75
N LYS A 45 -20.73 2.35 -5.78
CA LYS A 45 -21.73 3.41 -5.73
C LYS A 45 -22.67 3.40 -6.95
N ALA A 46 -22.12 3.29 -8.16
CA ALA A 46 -22.90 3.25 -9.40
C ALA A 46 -23.82 2.02 -9.45
N SER A 47 -23.41 0.93 -8.80
CA SER A 47 -24.21 -0.31 -8.66
C SER A 47 -25.25 -0.23 -7.53
N GLY A 48 -25.37 0.90 -6.82
CA GLY A 48 -26.33 1.11 -5.74
C GLY A 48 -26.03 0.31 -4.47
N LEU A 49 -24.79 -0.11 -4.24
CA LEU A 49 -24.42 -0.86 -3.04
C LEU A 49 -24.42 0.06 -1.82
N PRO A 50 -24.94 -0.42 -0.67
CA PRO A 50 -24.90 0.34 0.56
C PRO A 50 -23.45 0.54 1.02
N HIS A 51 -23.20 1.65 1.73
CA HIS A 51 -21.87 2.06 2.17
C HIS A 51 -21.09 0.96 2.92
N ASN A 52 -21.80 0.16 3.72
CA ASN A 52 -21.25 -0.96 4.49
C ASN A 52 -20.66 -2.09 3.63
N VAL A 53 -21.00 -2.14 2.34
CA VAL A 53 -20.41 -3.07 1.36
C VAL A 53 -19.41 -2.34 0.46
N ALA A 54 -19.76 -1.13 0.00
CA ALA A 54 -18.92 -0.36 -0.92
C ALA A 54 -17.56 0.04 -0.31
N ALA A 55 -17.52 0.47 0.96
CA ALA A 55 -16.27 0.88 1.59
C ALA A 55 -15.28 -0.29 1.79
N PRO A 56 -15.68 -1.45 2.35
CA PRO A 56 -14.80 -2.62 2.40
C PRO A 56 -14.39 -3.13 1.01
N ALA A 57 -15.31 -3.13 0.04
CA ALA A 57 -15.00 -3.57 -1.33
C ALA A 57 -13.91 -2.70 -1.99
N GLY A 58 -14.00 -1.37 -1.82
CA GLY A 58 -12.97 -0.44 -2.30
C GLY A 58 -11.61 -0.65 -1.62
N MET A 59 -11.61 -0.95 -0.32
CA MET A 59 -10.38 -1.24 0.44
C MET A 59 -9.74 -2.57 0.03
N ILE A 60 -10.52 -3.63 -0.17
CA ILE A 60 -10.01 -4.92 -0.61
C ILE A 60 -9.33 -4.79 -1.98
N GLY A 61 -9.95 -4.04 -2.91
CA GLY A 61 -9.36 -3.80 -4.23
C GLY A 61 -8.04 -3.01 -4.16
N ALA A 62 -7.95 -2.04 -3.25
CA ALA A 62 -6.79 -1.15 -3.15
C ALA A 62 -5.61 -1.74 -2.36
N SER A 63 -5.84 -2.76 -1.53
CA SER A 63 -4.84 -3.36 -0.62
C SER A 63 -3.89 -4.30 -1.36
N ASN A 64 -2.61 -4.28 -1.00
CA ASN A 64 -1.60 -5.20 -1.51
C ASN A 64 -1.03 -6.05 -0.37
N PHE A 65 -0.69 -7.32 -0.64
CA PHE A 65 -0.07 -8.19 0.36
C PHE A 65 1.45 -8.02 0.39
N PHE A 66 1.92 -6.90 0.90
CA PHE A 66 3.36 -6.62 0.91
C PHE A 66 4.17 -7.57 1.80
N GLU A 67 3.60 -8.13 2.89
CA GLU A 67 4.32 -9.12 3.71
C GLU A 67 4.70 -10.37 2.90
N LEU A 68 3.83 -10.81 1.98
CA LEU A 68 4.14 -11.87 1.02
C LEU A 68 5.13 -11.38 -0.05
N ALA A 69 4.96 -10.16 -0.56
CA ALA A 69 5.86 -9.59 -1.57
C ALA A 69 7.31 -9.49 -1.07
N VAL A 70 7.50 -9.08 0.19
CA VAL A 70 8.81 -9.02 0.85
C VAL A 70 9.45 -10.40 0.93
N ALA A 71 8.68 -11.42 1.34
CA ALA A 71 9.18 -12.79 1.43
C ALA A 71 9.65 -13.33 0.07
N VAL A 72 8.88 -13.06 -0.99
CA VAL A 72 9.22 -13.46 -2.37
C VAL A 72 10.42 -12.68 -2.91
N ALA A 73 10.49 -11.36 -2.66
CA ALA A 73 11.60 -10.54 -3.12
C ALA A 73 12.92 -10.99 -2.49
N ILE A 74 12.90 -11.34 -1.20
CA ILE A 74 14.07 -11.85 -0.48
C ILE A 74 14.47 -13.24 -0.99
N SER A 75 13.51 -14.13 -1.24
CA SER A 75 13.83 -15.50 -1.69
C SER A 75 14.39 -15.55 -3.11
N LEU A 76 13.95 -14.66 -3.99
CA LEU A 76 14.38 -14.62 -5.40
C LEU A 76 15.59 -13.73 -5.65
N PHE A 77 15.67 -12.56 -4.99
CA PHE A 77 16.67 -11.53 -5.29
C PHE A 77 17.64 -11.28 -4.12
N GLY A 78 17.38 -11.86 -2.95
CA GLY A 78 18.19 -11.65 -1.75
C GLY A 78 17.88 -10.34 -1.02
N ILE A 79 18.37 -10.25 0.22
CA ILE A 79 18.08 -9.14 1.17
C ILE A 79 18.68 -7.81 0.73
N GLN A 80 19.78 -7.80 -0.02
CA GLN A 80 20.47 -6.56 -0.42
C GLN A 80 19.98 -6.00 -1.76
N SER A 81 19.01 -6.65 -2.39
CA SER A 81 18.48 -6.20 -3.68
C SER A 81 17.59 -4.97 -3.55
N GLY A 82 17.60 -4.13 -4.60
CA GLY A 82 16.66 -3.01 -4.70
C GLY A 82 15.19 -3.46 -4.74
N ALA A 83 14.92 -4.69 -5.18
CA ALA A 83 13.59 -5.29 -5.16
C ALA A 83 13.09 -5.53 -3.71
N ALA A 84 13.94 -6.09 -2.85
CA ALA A 84 13.61 -6.26 -1.43
C ALA A 84 13.36 -4.91 -0.76
N LEU A 85 14.21 -3.90 -1.03
CA LEU A 85 14.04 -2.55 -0.51
C LEU A 85 12.73 -1.88 -0.98
N ALA A 86 12.37 -2.04 -2.25
CA ALA A 86 11.12 -1.52 -2.78
C ALA A 86 9.88 -2.10 -2.07
N THR A 87 9.88 -3.41 -1.80
CA THR A 87 8.76 -4.05 -1.09
C THR A 87 8.63 -3.60 0.36
N VAL A 88 9.76 -3.39 1.05
CA VAL A 88 9.79 -2.92 2.44
C VAL A 88 9.34 -1.46 2.55
N VAL A 89 9.80 -0.60 1.63
CA VAL A 89 9.34 0.79 1.51
C VAL A 89 7.84 0.84 1.18
N GLY A 90 7.37 -0.06 0.32
CA GLY A 90 5.96 -0.18 -0.03
C GLY A 90 5.05 -0.38 1.19
N VAL A 91 5.45 -1.25 2.15
CA VAL A 91 4.72 -1.44 3.41
C VAL A 91 4.58 -0.15 4.20
N LEU A 92 5.67 0.63 4.33
CA LEU A 92 5.65 1.90 5.09
C LEU A 92 4.73 2.94 4.47
N VAL A 93 4.63 2.96 3.14
CA VAL A 93 3.78 3.90 2.41
C VAL A 93 2.33 3.42 2.42
N GLU A 94 2.10 2.12 2.35
CA GLU A 94 0.75 1.55 2.26
C GLU A 94 -0.07 1.81 3.52
N VAL A 95 0.47 1.55 4.72
CA VAL A 95 -0.27 1.74 5.98
C VAL A 95 -0.87 3.16 6.12
N PRO A 96 -0.12 4.26 5.95
CA PRO A 96 -0.69 5.61 6.03
C PRO A 96 -1.66 5.92 4.88
N VAL A 97 -1.43 5.40 3.68
CA VAL A 97 -2.36 5.54 2.56
C VAL A 97 -3.68 4.86 2.87
N MET A 98 -3.66 3.64 3.40
CA MET A 98 -4.85 2.89 3.78
C MET A 98 -5.64 3.58 4.89
N LEU A 99 -4.96 4.10 5.92
CA LEU A 99 -5.60 4.91 6.96
C LEU A 99 -6.25 6.18 6.38
N SER A 100 -5.61 6.80 5.39
CA SER A 100 -6.17 7.96 4.68
C SER A 100 -7.42 7.58 3.87
N LEU A 101 -7.40 6.44 3.18
CA LEU A 101 -8.56 5.93 2.44
C LEU A 101 -9.72 5.56 3.37
N VAL A 102 -9.45 4.96 4.53
CA VAL A 102 -10.47 4.70 5.56
C VAL A 102 -11.10 6.01 6.04
N ARG A 103 -10.28 7.05 6.26
CA ARG A 103 -10.79 8.38 6.63
C ARG A 103 -11.69 8.97 5.54
N ILE A 104 -11.30 8.84 4.28
CA ILE A 104 -12.09 9.30 3.13
C ILE A 104 -13.41 8.53 3.06
N ALA A 105 -13.38 7.20 3.09
CA ALA A 105 -14.56 6.35 3.07
C ALA A 105 -15.55 6.71 4.20
N ASN A 106 -15.06 6.84 5.43
CA ASN A 106 -15.91 7.21 6.56
C ASN A 106 -16.53 8.60 6.40
N ASN A 107 -15.83 9.56 5.80
CA ASN A 107 -16.38 10.89 5.54
C ASN A 107 -17.43 10.86 4.41
N THR A 108 -17.29 9.95 3.44
CA THR A 108 -18.23 9.79 2.33
C THR A 108 -19.47 8.96 2.67
N ARG A 109 -19.67 8.57 3.93
CA ARG A 109 -20.89 7.87 4.41
C ARG A 109 -22.20 8.54 4.01
N LYS A 110 -22.23 9.88 3.97
CA LYS A 110 -23.44 10.66 3.65
C LYS A 110 -23.80 10.66 2.15
N PHE A 111 -22.89 10.20 1.30
CA PHE A 111 -23.06 10.21 -0.17
C PHE A 111 -23.48 8.84 -0.73
N PHE A 112 -23.81 7.88 0.13
CA PHE A 112 -24.24 6.51 -0.19
C PHE A 112 -25.60 6.21 0.43
#